data_AF-A0A2K2TXZ4-F1
#
_entry.id   AF-A0A2K2TXZ4-F1
#
_cell.length_a   1.000
_cell.length_b   1.000
_cell.length_c   1.000
_cell.angle_alpha   90.00
_cell.angle_beta   90.00
_cell.angle_gamma   90.00
#
_symmetry.space_group_name_H-M   'P 1'
#
loop_
_entity.id
_entity.type
_entity.pdbx_description
1 polymer ?
#
loop_
_entity_poly.entity_id
_entity_poly.type
_entity_poly.pdbx_seq_one_letter_code
_entity_poly.pdbx_strand_id
1 'polypeptide(L)'
;MIMTYDFILKAKYNKDFRLQLDKAILSDLNSEICTDIHRLTFLPKSQIVIVTAKSETSAFRNKIIPKKITYRALTKMLEGNWNDIAPGDITDT
;
A
#
# COMPACT_ATOMS: atom_id res chain seq x y z
N MET A 1 -0.82 -17.94 1.88
CA MET A 1 -1.51 -17.14 2.92
C MET A 1 -1.60 -15.73 2.37
N ILE A 2 -2.77 -15.09 2.40
CA ILE A 2 -2.92 -13.70 1.91
C ILE A 2 -2.64 -12.76 3.08
N MET A 3 -1.72 -11.82 2.89
CA MET A 3 -1.32 -10.85 3.89
C MET A 3 -1.64 -9.41 3.45
N THR A 4 -1.74 -8.50 4.42
CA THR A 4 -2.00 -7.08 4.18
C THR A 4 -1.00 -6.44 3.19
N TYR A 5 0.25 -6.92 3.14
CA TYR A 5 1.30 -6.36 2.30
C TYR A 5 1.62 -7.17 1.02
N ASP A 6 0.78 -8.13 0.63
CA ASP A 6 1.03 -8.95 -0.58
C ASP A 6 1.12 -8.12 -1.87
N PHE A 7 0.55 -6.91 -1.88
CA PHE A 7 0.71 -5.99 -2.99
C PHE A 7 2.18 -5.58 -3.21
N ILE A 8 3.03 -5.61 -2.17
CA ILE A 8 4.48 -5.36 -2.30
C ILE A 8 5.15 -6.48 -3.10
N LEU A 9 4.77 -7.74 -2.87
CA LEU A 9 5.22 -8.86 -3.69
C LEU A 9 4.75 -8.69 -5.14
N LYS A 10 3.49 -8.29 -5.36
CA LYS A 10 2.99 -7.98 -6.71
C LYS A 10 3.83 -6.89 -7.37
N ALA A 11 4.19 -5.82 -6.65
CA ALA A 11 5.04 -4.74 -7.16
C ALA A 11 6.46 -5.19 -7.48
N LYS A 12 7.00 -6.18 -6.75
CA LYS A 12 8.32 -6.75 -7.03
C LYS A 12 8.37 -7.48 -8.38
N TYR A 13 7.30 -8.20 -8.74
CA TYR A 13 7.25 -9.02 -9.96
C TYR A 13 6.55 -8.36 -11.15
N ASN A 14 5.78 -7.29 -10.93
CA ASN A 14 5.06 -6.58 -11.98
C ASN A 14 5.55 -5.13 -12.10
N LYS A 15 6.33 -4.85 -13.15
CA LYS A 15 6.94 -3.54 -13.41
C LYS A 15 5.90 -2.45 -13.66
N ASP A 16 4.81 -2.74 -14.36
CA ASP A 16 3.75 -1.77 -14.63
C ASP A 16 3.04 -1.36 -13.34
N PHE A 17 2.78 -2.34 -12.47
CA PHE A 17 2.19 -2.09 -11.16
C PHE A 17 3.14 -1.27 -10.27
N ARG A 18 4.45 -1.59 -10.29
CA ARG A 18 5.45 -0.76 -9.60
C ARG A 18 5.45 0.69 -10.10
N LEU A 19 5.44 0.88 -11.41
CA LEU A 19 5.40 2.21 -12.02
C LEU A 19 4.13 2.99 -11.63
N GLN A 20 2.99 2.32 -11.50
CA GLN A 20 1.77 2.96 -11.00
C GLN A 20 1.91 3.43 -9.55
N LEU A 21 2.51 2.61 -8.68
CA LEU A 21 2.79 3.00 -7.29
C LEU A 21 3.74 4.20 -7.24
N ASP A 22 4.84 4.16 -7.99
CA ASP A 22 5.82 5.24 -8.00
C ASP A 22 5.17 6.56 -8.51
N LYS A 23 4.33 6.48 -9.55
CA LYS A 23 3.56 7.64 -10.04
C LYS A 23 2.58 8.18 -9.00
N ALA A 24 1.90 7.30 -8.26
CA ALA A 24 0.96 7.70 -7.22
C ALA A 24 1.64 8.35 -6.01
N ILE A 25 2.86 7.90 -5.66
CA ILE A 25 3.69 8.50 -4.61
C ILE A 25 4.17 9.90 -5.02
N LEU A 26 4.58 10.06 -6.29
CA LEU A 26 5.08 11.32 -6.84
C LEU A 26 3.97 12.32 -7.22
N SER A 27 2.71 11.87 -7.26
CA SER A 27 1.58 12.71 -7.63
C SER A 27 1.10 13.54 -6.44
N ASP A 28 0.80 14.81 -6.70
CA ASP A 28 0.14 15.70 -5.73
C ASP A 28 -1.38 15.52 -5.66
N LEU A 29 -1.93 14.60 -6.45
CA LEU A 29 -3.37 14.31 -6.49
C LEU A 29 -3.70 13.06 -5.68
N ASN A 30 -4.82 13.12 -4.97
CA ASN A 30 -5.40 11.92 -4.38
C ASN A 30 -5.67 10.91 -5.50
N SER A 31 -5.18 9.69 -5.32
CA SER A 31 -5.35 8.63 -6.30
C SER A 31 -5.64 7.31 -5.63
N GLU A 32 -6.16 6.37 -6.42
CA GLU A 32 -6.51 5.05 -5.94
C GLU A 32 -6.04 3.99 -6.91
N ILE A 33 -5.43 2.95 -6.35
CA ILE A 33 -4.98 1.77 -7.08
C ILE A 33 -5.64 0.54 -6.46
N CYS A 34 -6.48 -0.12 -7.24
CA CYS A 34 -7.16 -1.35 -6.84
C CYS A 34 -6.47 -2.56 -7.47
N THR A 35 -6.13 -3.54 -6.63
CA THR A 35 -5.76 -4.89 -7.09
C THR A 35 -6.98 -5.80 -6.97
N ASP A 36 -6.79 -7.10 -7.18
CA ASP A 36 -7.85 -8.09 -6.98
C ASP A 36 -8.21 -8.27 -5.49
N ILE A 37 -7.28 -7.89 -4.61
CA ILE A 37 -7.34 -8.17 -3.17
C ILE A 37 -7.36 -6.86 -2.36
N HIS A 38 -6.54 -5.89 -2.72
CA HIS A 38 -6.29 -4.66 -1.97
C HIS A 38 -6.82 -3.43 -2.70
N ARG A 39 -7.16 -2.41 -1.92
CA ARG A 39 -7.39 -1.03 -2.37
C ARG A 39 -6.35 -0.15 -1.69
N LEU A 40 -5.60 0.60 -2.49
CA LEU A 40 -4.55 1.51 -2.05
C LEU A 40 -5.02 2.93 -2.33
N THR A 41 -5.33 3.70 -1.29
CA THR A 41 -5.75 5.09 -1.41
C THR A 41 -4.60 6.01 -1.02
N PHE A 42 -4.10 6.79 -1.98
CA PHE A 42 -2.97 7.70 -1.85
C PHE A 42 -3.45 9.09 -1.47
N LEU A 43 -2.91 9.63 -0.38
CA LEU A 43 -3.25 10.94 0.17
C LEU A 43 -1.97 11.79 0.26
N PRO A 44 -1.55 12.45 -0.84
CA PRO A 44 -0.27 13.15 -0.92
C PRO A 44 -0.15 14.32 0.06
N LYS A 45 -1.25 15.03 0.36
CA LYS A 45 -1.26 16.10 1.37
C LYS A 45 -0.79 15.63 2.76
N SER A 46 -1.10 14.38 3.11
CA SER A 46 -0.70 13.77 4.38
C SER A 46 0.47 12.81 4.22
N GLN A 47 1.01 12.63 3.01
CA GLN A 47 2.10 11.70 2.67
C GLN A 47 1.84 10.27 3.17
N ILE A 48 0.60 9.80 3.02
CA ILE A 48 0.14 8.49 3.51
C ILE A 48 -0.58 7.73 2.41
N VAL A 49 -0.43 6.41 2.44
CA VAL A 49 -1.28 5.46 1.72
C VAL A 49 -2.14 4.70 2.74
N ILE A 50 -3.41 4.52 2.43
CA ILE A 50 -4.31 3.67 3.19
C ILE A 50 -4.49 2.37 2.40
N VAL A 51 -4.28 1.24 3.08
CA VAL A 51 -4.41 -0.11 2.54
C VAL A 51 -5.64 -0.74 3.16
N THR A 52 -6.62 -1.07 2.33
CA THR A 52 -7.82 -1.81 2.72
C THR A 52 -8.06 -2.99 1.79
N ALA A 53 -9.05 -3.82 2.13
CA ALA A 53 -9.57 -4.79 1.17
C ALA A 53 -10.19 -4.07 -0.03
N LYS A 54 -10.08 -4.67 -1.22
CA LYS A 54 -10.68 -4.14 -2.46
C LYS A 54 -12.16 -3.80 -2.29
N SER A 55 -12.89 -4.66 -1.58
CA SER A 55 -14.32 -4.52 -1.29
C SER A 55 -14.62 -4.98 0.13
N GLU A 56 -15.56 -4.28 0.77
CA GLU A 56 -16.15 -4.66 2.06
C GLU A 56 -16.91 -6.00 2.00
N THR A 57 -17.27 -6.46 0.79
CA THR A 57 -17.91 -7.78 0.57
C THR A 57 -16.91 -8.86 0.16
N SER A 58 -15.62 -8.53 0.08
CA SER A 58 -14.59 -9.50 -0.33
C SER A 58 -14.39 -10.57 0.73
N ALA A 59 -14.22 -11.82 0.29
CA ALA A 59 -13.81 -12.93 1.15
C ALA A 59 -12.46 -12.70 1.85
N PHE A 60 -11.69 -11.69 1.41
CA PHE A 60 -10.41 -11.31 1.97
C PHE A 60 -10.50 -10.20 3.03
N ARG A 61 -11.69 -9.63 3.31
CA ARG A 61 -11.86 -8.57 4.32
C ARG A 61 -11.28 -8.98 5.67
N ASN A 62 -11.64 -10.16 6.16
CA ASN A 62 -11.17 -10.66 7.46
C ASN A 62 -9.67 -11.04 7.46
N LYS A 63 -9.03 -11.03 6.28
CA LYS A 63 -7.60 -11.35 6.10
C LYS A 63 -6.73 -10.11 5.86
N ILE A 64 -7.35 -8.96 5.60
CA ILE A 64 -6.66 -7.69 5.35
C ILE A 64 -7.03 -6.76 6.50
N ILE A 65 -6.13 -6.64 7.45
CA ILE A 65 -6.23 -5.62 8.49
C ILE A 65 -5.95 -4.27 7.82
N PRO A 66 -6.87 -3.30 7.86
CA PRO A 66 -6.64 -1.96 7.36
C PRO A 66 -5.39 -1.32 7.97
N LYS A 67 -4.54 -0.72 7.13
CA LYS A 67 -3.31 -0.06 7.58
C LYS A 67 -3.15 1.29 6.91
N LYS A 68 -2.59 2.23 7.66
CA LYS A 68 -2.07 3.50 7.18
C LYS A 68 -0.55 3.39 7.16
N ILE A 69 0.06 3.72 6.01
CA ILE A 69 1.50 3.61 5.78
C ILE A 69 1.99 4.96 5.27
N THR A 70 3.08 5.51 5.81
CA THR A 70 3.69 6.73 5.26
C THR A 70 4.34 6.44 3.90
N TYR A 71 4.39 7.43 3.01
CA TYR A 71 5.06 7.28 1.70
C TYR A 71 6.52 6.85 1.87
N ARG A 72 7.22 7.39 2.88
CA ARG A 72 8.57 6.98 3.24
C ARG A 72 8.66 5.48 3.53
N ALA A 73 7.75 4.93 4.35
CA ALA A 73 7.75 3.51 4.64
C ALA A 73 7.32 2.67 3.43
N LEU A 74 6.35 3.12 2.64
CA LEU A 74 5.98 2.45 1.40
C LEU A 74 7.19 2.33 0.45
N THR A 75 7.95 3.41 0.24
CA THR A 75 9.17 3.38 -0.58
C THR A 75 10.19 2.39 -0.03
N LYS A 76 10.44 2.39 1.28
CA LYS A 76 11.35 1.42 1.91
C LYS A 76 10.88 -0.03 1.75
N MET A 77 9.59 -0.31 1.95
CA MET A 77 8.99 -1.64 1.72
C MET A 77 9.20 -2.09 0.27
N LEU A 78 8.97 -1.17 -0.67
CA LEU A 78 9.12 -1.39 -2.09
C LEU A 78 10.58 -1.61 -2.53
N GLU A 79 11.55 -1.05 -1.82
CA GLU A 79 12.99 -1.29 -2.01
C GLU A 79 13.50 -2.55 -1.28
N GLY A 80 12.69 -3.12 -0.38
CA GLY A 80 13.07 -4.27 0.46
C GLY A 80 13.76 -3.87 1.77
N ASN A 81 13.78 -2.58 2.12
CA ASN A 81 14.39 -2.02 3.33
C ASN A 81 13.42 -2.04 4.52
N TRP A 82 12.89 -3.22 4.85
CA TRP A 82 11.87 -3.39 5.90
C TRP A 82 12.39 -3.05 7.31
N ASN A 83 13.69 -3.23 7.55
CA ASN A 83 14.32 -2.99 8.85
C ASN A 83 14.42 -1.50 9.20
N ASP A 84 14.31 -0.62 8.20
CA ASP A 84 14.46 0.84 8.38
C ASP A 84 13.12 1.56 8.56
N ILE A 85 12.02 0.83 8.71
CA ILE A 85 10.69 1.41 8.91
C ILE A 85 10.56 1.82 10.38
N ALA A 86 10.28 3.10 10.63
CA ALA A 86 10.20 3.60 12.00
C ALA A 86 8.88 3.19 12.68
N PRO A 87 8.86 3.03 14.01
CA PRO A 87 7.62 2.90 14.76
C PRO A 87 6.69 4.09 14.47
N GLY A 88 5.44 3.81 14.09
CA GLY A 88 4.45 4.82 13.71
C GLY A 88 4.41 5.19 12.22
N ASP A 89 5.37 4.72 11.41
CA ASP A 89 5.25 4.82 9.95
C ASP A 89 4.15 3.90 9.39
N ILE A 90 3.79 2.86 10.14
CA ILE A 90 2.68 1.96 9.85
C ILE A 90 1.78 1.91 11.09
N THR A 91 0.51 2.23 10.91
CA THR A 91 -0.49 2.17 11.98
C THR A 91 -1.77 1.50 11.50
N ASP A 92 -2.49 0.90 12.44
CA ASP A 92 -3.81 0.32 12.19
C ASP A 92 -4.83 1.45 12.02
N THR A 93 -5.88 1.20 11.23
CA THR A 93 -6.97 2.18 11.00
C THR A 93 -8.32 1.59 11.40
#